data_AF-A0A958QKW4-F1
#
_entry.id   AF-A0A958QKW4-F1
#
_cell.length_a   1.000
_cell.length_b   1.000
_cell.length_c   1.000
_cell.angle_alpha   90.00
_cell.angle_beta   90.00
_cell.angle_gamma   90.00
#
_symmetry.space_group_name_H-M   'P 1'
#
loop_
_entity.id
_entity.type
_entity.pdbx_description
1 polymer ?
#
loop_
_entity_poly.entity_id
_entity_poly.type
_entity_poly.pdbx_seq_one_letter_code
_entity_poly.pdbx_strand_id
1 'polypeptide(L)'
;MGIIASTHQGIKKGSTHLGVLSLRFFSALIVAYAMALIGEGLLFYGRLSFWFVLIITAAVFLKITRSWGAGGVLVLDLILFLIGLLLRMYVLVAPGA
;
A
#
# COMPACT_ATOMS: atom_id res chain seq x y z
N MET A 1 -18.21 -20.29 -33.96
CA MET A 1 -17.18 -20.66 -32.95
C MET A 1 -16.32 -19.48 -32.45
N GLY A 2 -16.51 -18.22 -32.88
CA GLY A 2 -15.70 -17.08 -32.42
C GLY A 2 -16.08 -16.48 -31.05
N ILE A 3 -17.36 -16.53 -30.67
CA ILE A 3 -17.87 -15.87 -29.45
C ILE A 3 -17.36 -16.55 -28.17
N ILE A 4 -17.16 -17.87 -28.19
CA ILE A 4 -16.72 -18.66 -27.03
C ILE A 4 -15.25 -18.36 -26.68
N ALA A 5 -14.41 -18.09 -27.69
CA ALA A 5 -13.00 -17.75 -27.50
C ALA A 5 -12.82 -16.34 -26.91
N SER A 6 -13.63 -15.37 -27.33
CA SER A 6 -13.61 -14.01 -26.77
C SER A 6 -14.08 -13.97 -25.31
N THR A 7 -15.07 -14.78 -24.93
CA THR A 7 -15.53 -14.87 -23.54
C THR A 7 -14.49 -15.52 -22.63
N HIS A 8 -13.81 -16.57 -23.09
CA HIS A 8 -12.76 -17.25 -22.32
C HIS A 8 -11.53 -16.34 -22.10
N GLN A 9 -11.14 -15.56 -23.11
CA GLN A 9 -10.06 -14.57 -22.97
C GLN A 9 -10.45 -13.41 -22.05
N GLY A 10 -11.72 -12.96 -22.06
CA GLY A 10 -12.22 -11.95 -21.14
C GLY A 10 -12.18 -12.39 -19.67
N ILE A 11 -12.58 -13.63 -19.40
CA ILE A 11 -12.53 -14.22 -18.04
C ILE A 11 -11.09 -14.35 -17.55
N LYS A 12 -10.16 -14.81 -18.40
CA LYS A 12 -8.73 -14.90 -18.04
C LYS A 12 -8.14 -13.53 -17.71
N LYS A 13 -8.40 -12.50 -18.52
CA LYS A 13 -7.90 -11.13 -18.29
C LYS A 13 -8.51 -10.49 -17.04
N GLY A 14 -9.80 -10.71 -16.78
CA GLY A 14 -10.47 -10.21 -15.57
C GLY A 14 -9.90 -10.82 -14.28
N SER A 15 -9.59 -12.12 -14.29
CA SER A 15 -9.04 -12.83 -13.13
C SER A 15 -7.65 -12.31 -12.73
N THR A 16 -6.78 -12.02 -13.71
CA THR A 16 -5.45 -11.43 -13.43
C THR A 16 -5.56 -10.01 -12.87
N HIS A 17 -6.51 -9.22 -13.36
CA HIS A 17 -6.71 -7.84 -12.91
C HIS A 17 -7.26 -7.76 -11.48
N LEU A 18 -8.16 -8.68 -11.10
CA LEU A 18 -8.69 -8.78 -9.73
C LEU A 18 -7.61 -9.22 -8.74
N GLY A 19 -6.74 -10.17 -9.12
CA GLY A 19 -5.64 -10.62 -8.26
C GLY A 19 -4.60 -9.53 -7.99
N VAL A 20 -4.29 -8.71 -8.99
CA VAL A 20 -3.37 -7.56 -8.80
C VAL A 20 -4.02 -6.46 -7.97
N LEU A 21 -5.33 -6.25 -8.12
CA LEU A 21 -6.06 -5.26 -7.31
C LEU A 21 -6.11 -5.64 -5.83
N SER A 22 -6.40 -6.90 -5.50
CA SER A 22 -6.41 -7.37 -4.12
C SER A 22 -5.03 -7.27 -3.49
N LEU A 23 -3.98 -7.70 -4.20
CA LEU A 23 -2.60 -7.59 -3.74
C LEU A 23 -2.25 -6.13 -3.39
N ARG A 24 -2.58 -5.19 -4.29
CA ARG A 24 -2.37 -3.75 -4.05
C ARG A 24 -3.13 -3.22 -2.87
N PHE A 25 -4.38 -3.66 -2.70
CA PHE A 25 -5.21 -3.20 -1.59
C PHE A 25 -4.61 -3.61 -0.25
N PHE A 26 -4.19 -4.87 -0.11
CA PHE A 26 -3.51 -5.35 1.10
C PHE A 26 -2.18 -4.64 1.34
N SER A 27 -1.36 -4.51 0.30
CA SER A 27 -0.08 -3.79 0.34
C SER A 27 -0.27 -2.32 0.79
N ALA A 28 -1.21 -1.60 0.17
CA ALA A 28 -1.55 -0.23 0.53
C ALA A 28 -1.96 -0.09 1.99
N LEU A 29 -2.74 -1.05 2.50
CA LEU A 29 -3.23 -1.04 3.88
C LEU A 29 -2.08 -1.27 4.87
N ILE A 30 -1.18 -2.21 4.58
CA ILE A 30 0.00 -2.48 5.40
C ILE A 30 0.91 -1.25 5.45
N VAL A 31 1.22 -0.66 4.29
CA VAL A 31 2.07 0.54 4.20
C VAL A 31 1.42 1.71 4.93
N ALA A 32 0.14 1.97 4.69
CA ALA A 32 -0.57 3.06 5.34
C ALA A 32 -0.66 2.90 6.85
N TYR A 33 -0.89 1.67 7.33
CA TYR A 33 -0.91 1.36 8.75
C TYR A 33 0.46 1.59 9.40
N ALA A 34 1.53 1.14 8.75
CA ALA A 34 2.90 1.39 9.22
C ALA A 34 3.20 2.89 9.28
N MET A 35 2.85 3.64 8.24
CA MET A 35 3.07 5.09 8.21
C MET A 35 2.25 5.83 9.26
N ALA A 36 1.00 5.41 9.48
CA ALA A 36 0.14 6.00 10.50
C ALA A 36 0.63 5.71 11.93
N LEU A 37 1.20 4.54 12.20
CA LEU A 37 1.81 4.23 13.50
C LEU A 37 3.08 5.04 13.75
N ILE A 38 3.94 5.19 12.73
CA ILE A 38 5.14 6.02 12.83
C ILE A 38 4.75 7.49 13.05
N GLY A 39 3.77 7.98 12.30
CA GLY A 39 3.25 9.34 12.45
C GLY A 39 2.66 9.60 13.83
N GLU A 40 1.91 8.64 14.40
CA GLU A 40 1.34 8.75 15.75
C GLU A 40 2.45 8.85 16.79
N GLY A 41 3.50 8.05 16.66
CA GLY A 41 4.67 8.10 17.54
C GLY A 41 5.53 9.36 17.39
N LEU A 42 5.52 10.02 16.24
CA LEU A 42 6.30 11.23 15.97
C LEU A 42 5.58 12.53 16.35
N LEU A 43 4.29 12.61 16.02
CA LEU A 43 3.51 13.85 16.09
C LEU A 43 2.52 13.86 17.28
N PHE A 44 2.43 12.76 18.03
CA PHE A 44 1.53 12.58 19.17
C PHE A 44 0.07 13.00 18.86
N TYR A 45 -0.41 12.71 17.64
CA TYR A 45 -1.75 13.09 17.23
C TYR A 45 -2.81 12.12 17.74
N GLY A 46 -4.05 12.61 17.87
CA GLY A 46 -5.18 11.82 18.33
C GLY A 46 -5.70 10.81 17.29
N ARG A 47 -6.60 9.93 17.77
CA ARG A 47 -7.15 8.79 17.00
C ARG A 47 -7.86 9.19 15.70
N LEU A 48 -8.44 10.40 15.63
CA LEU A 48 -9.05 10.92 14.40
C LEU A 48 -8.00 11.15 13.29
N SER A 49 -6.88 11.80 13.64
CA SER A 49 -5.78 12.06 12.72
C SER A 49 -5.12 10.76 12.27
N PHE A 50 -5.08 9.73 13.12
CA PHE A 50 -4.61 8.40 12.75
C PHE A 50 -5.42 7.82 11.58
N TRP A 51 -6.75 7.78 11.70
CA TRP A 51 -7.60 7.27 10.63
C TRP A 51 -7.48 8.10 9.34
N PHE A 52 -7.34 9.42 9.48
CA PHE A 52 -7.13 10.30 8.34
C PHE A 52 -5.82 9.98 7.60
N VAL A 53 -4.70 9.87 8.32
CA VAL A 53 -3.38 9.53 7.75
C VAL A 53 -3.41 8.14 7.12
N LEU A 54 -4.06 7.17 7.75
CA LEU A 54 -4.21 5.82 7.21
C LEU A 54 -4.97 5.84 5.88
N ILE A 55 -6.15 6.46 5.84
CA ILE A 55 -7.00 6.49 4.65
C ILE A 55 -6.32 7.26 3.51
N ILE A 56 -5.72 8.42 3.80
CA ILE A 56 -5.09 9.24 2.76
C ILE A 56 -3.84 8.55 2.19
N THR A 57 -3.03 7.92 3.04
CA THR A 57 -1.83 7.19 2.60
C THR A 57 -2.22 5.97 1.76
N ALA A 58 -3.23 5.21 2.18
CA ALA A 58 -3.74 4.07 1.41
C ALA A 58 -4.31 4.53 0.05
N ALA A 59 -5.06 5.62 0.00
CA ALA A 59 -5.62 6.17 -1.23
C ALA A 59 -4.54 6.68 -2.19
N VAL A 60 -3.53 7.38 -1.69
CA VAL A 60 -2.38 7.86 -2.47
C VAL A 60 -1.61 6.66 -3.04
N PHE A 61 -1.34 5.66 -2.21
CA PHE A 61 -0.65 4.44 -2.64
C PHE A 61 -1.42 3.71 -3.76
N LEU A 62 -2.73 3.52 -3.60
CA LEU A 62 -3.58 2.91 -4.62
C LEU A 62 -3.63 3.73 -5.92
N LYS A 63 -3.62 5.07 -5.81
CA LYS A 63 -3.60 5.96 -6.98
C LYS A 63 -2.29 5.86 -7.76
N ILE A 64 -1.14 5.84 -7.06
CA ILE A 64 0.19 5.74 -7.67
C ILE A 64 0.38 4.36 -8.31
N THR A 65 0.00 3.30 -7.59
CA THR A 65 0.23 1.92 -8.06
C THR A 65 -0.76 1.47 -9.12
N ARG A 66 -1.82 2.25 -9.43
CA ARG A 66 -2.87 1.87 -10.39
C ARG A 66 -2.35 1.45 -11.76
N SER A 67 -1.35 2.14 -12.30
CA SER A 67 -0.76 1.85 -13.61
C SER A 67 0.40 0.84 -13.59
N TRP A 68 0.84 0.39 -12.42
CA TRP A 68 2.05 -0.42 -12.29
C TRP A 68 1.76 -1.91 -12.59
N GLY A 69 2.76 -2.79 -12.57
CA GLY A 69 2.56 -4.25 -12.54
C GLY A 69 2.63 -4.78 -11.11
N ALA A 70 2.33 -6.07 -10.87
CA ALA A 70 2.49 -6.69 -9.54
C ALA A 70 3.94 -6.60 -9.04
N GLY A 71 4.92 -6.81 -9.92
CA GLY A 71 6.34 -6.70 -9.57
C GLY A 71 6.74 -5.28 -9.16
N GLY A 72 6.22 -4.24 -9.83
CA GLY A 72 6.49 -2.86 -9.47
C GLY A 72 5.93 -2.49 -8.09
N VAL A 73 4.76 -3.02 -7.73
CA VAL A 73 4.15 -2.83 -6.39
C VAL A 73 5.04 -3.45 -5.31
N LEU A 74 5.53 -4.67 -5.52
CA LEU A 74 6.40 -5.35 -4.55
C LEU A 74 7.74 -4.64 -4.33
N VAL A 75 8.34 -4.08 -5.39
CA VAL A 75 9.58 -3.31 -5.26
C VAL A 75 9.34 -2.03 -4.46
N LEU A 76 8.24 -1.34 -4.74
CA LEU A 76 7.87 -0.13 -4.01
C LEU A 76 7.54 -0.43 -2.54
N ASP A 77 6.84 -1.52 -2.25
CA ASP A 77 6.61 -2.01 -0.88
C ASP A 77 7.91 -2.26 -0.15
N LEU A 78 8.88 -2.92 -0.78
CA LEU A 78 10.18 -3.20 -0.17
C LEU A 78 10.93 -1.90 0.18
N ILE A 79 10.91 -0.91 -0.71
CA ILE A 79 11.54 0.40 -0.49
C ILE A 79 10.83 1.15 0.66
N LEU A 80 9.50 1.24 0.63
CA LEU A 80 8.70 1.89 1.67
C LEU A 80 8.88 1.21 3.03
N PHE A 81 8.95 -0.12 3.04
CA PHE A 81 9.20 -0.88 4.26
C PHE A 81 10.60 -0.59 4.83
N LEU A 82 11.63 -0.55 3.99
CA LEU A 82 12.99 -0.15 4.41
C LEU A 82 13.02 1.27 4.99
N ILE A 83 12.36 2.22 4.32
CA ILE A 83 12.26 3.61 4.78
C ILE A 83 11.52 3.68 6.12
N GLY A 84 10.39 2.97 6.26
CA GLY A 84 9.64 2.91 7.51
C GLY A 84 10.44 2.29 8.65
N LEU A 85 11.23 1.25 8.36
CA LEU A 85 12.10 0.60 9.34
C LEU A 85 13.24 1.53 9.76
N LEU A 86 13.87 2.24 8.82
CA LEU A 86 14.84 3.29 9.10
C LEU A 86 14.22 4.40 9.98
N LEU A 87 13.06 4.93 9.60
CA LEU A 87 12.35 5.94 10.39
C LEU A 87 12.07 5.44 11.80
N ARG A 88 11.58 4.20 11.94
CA ARG A 88 11.32 3.60 13.26
C ARG A 88 12.60 3.49 14.10
N MET A 89 13.73 3.11 13.50
CA MET A 89 15.01 3.06 14.22
C MET A 89 15.45 4.46 14.65
N TYR A 90 15.35 5.47 13.78
CA TYR A 90 15.64 6.86 14.16
C TYR A 90 14.76 7.34 15.32
N VAL A 91 13.46 7.02 15.30
CA VAL A 91 12.52 7.34 16.39
C VAL A 91 12.91 6.64 17.69
N LEU A 92 13.27 5.35 17.62
CA LEU A 92 13.66 4.58 18.81
C LEU A 92 15.02 4.99 19.39
N VAL A 93 15.95 5.45 18.55
CA VAL A 93 17.30 5.90 18.96
C VAL A 93 17.29 7.32 19.51
N ALA A 94 16.26 8.11 19.24
CA ALA A 94 16.02 9.40 19.88
C ALA A 94 14.89 9.34 20.93
N PRO A 95 15.03 8.60 22.05
CA PRO A 95 14.06 8.66 23.13
C PRO A 95 14.30 9.94 23.93
N GLY A 96 13.71 11.06 23.47
CA GLY A 96 13.62 12.30 24.25
C GLY A 96 14.73 13.33 24.00
N ALA A 97 14.62 14.06 22.89
CA ALA A 97 14.99 15.48 22.89
C ALA A 97 13.74 16.30 23.26
#